data_AF-A0A7V9CVK3-F1
#
_entry.id   AF-A0A7V9CVK3-F1
#
_cell.length_a   1.000
_cell.length_b   1.000
_cell.length_c   1.000
_cell.angle_alpha   90.00
_cell.angle_beta   90.00
_cell.angle_gamma   90.00
#
_symmetry.space_group_name_H-M   'P 1'
#
loop_
_entity.id
_entity.type
_entity.pdbx_description
1 polymer ?
#
loop_
_entity_poly.entity_id
_entity_poly.type
_entity_poly.pdbx_seq_one_letter_code
_entity_poly.pdbx_strand_id
1 'polypeptide(L)'
;MTSDSEYSNRFVRRSRLVAAVLVVVLVILLDLWATDAIGATRPAASERALPLGPAGLAETRSSRELAPGITYTRIARGVRSASDVFTVDVAFRATAAEARAVADRLRADGYPPQVIEV
;
A
#
# COMPACT_ATOMS: atom_id res chain seq x y z
N MET A 1 -29.51 80.21 -16.99
CA MET A 1 -29.62 79.01 -17.85
C MET A 1 -28.22 78.43 -17.94
N THR A 2 -28.06 77.14 -17.62
CA THR A 2 -26.81 76.34 -17.49
C THR A 2 -26.07 76.42 -16.13
N SER A 3 -26.39 75.48 -15.23
CA SER A 3 -25.43 74.74 -14.39
C SER A 3 -26.18 73.90 -13.37
N ASP A 4 -26.69 72.73 -13.79
CA ASP A 4 -27.18 71.71 -12.85
C ASP A 4 -27.00 70.27 -13.39
N SER A 5 -26.11 70.07 -14.38
CA SER A 5 -25.89 68.78 -15.05
C SER A 5 -24.67 67.97 -14.58
N GLU A 6 -23.90 68.46 -13.59
CA GLU A 6 -22.64 67.80 -13.17
C GLU A 6 -22.76 66.81 -12.00
N TYR A 7 -23.92 66.70 -11.33
CA TYR A 7 -24.03 65.86 -10.14
C TYR A 7 -24.43 64.39 -10.38
N SER A 8 -24.83 64.02 -11.61
CA SER A 8 -25.43 62.70 -11.88
C SER A 8 -24.44 61.60 -12.32
N ASN A 9 -23.21 61.94 -12.74
CA ASN A 9 -22.31 60.98 -13.40
C ASN A 9 -21.31 60.23 -12.49
N ARG A 10 -21.18 60.60 -11.20
CA ARG A 10 -20.21 59.96 -10.28
C ARG A 10 -20.78 58.78 -9.49
N PHE A 11 -22.10 58.64 -9.39
CA PHE A 11 -22.72 57.59 -8.57
C PHE A 11 -22.86 56.24 -9.31
N VAL A 12 -23.15 56.28 -10.62
CA VAL A 12 -23.45 55.08 -11.43
C VAL A 12 -22.20 54.26 -11.76
N ARG A 13 -21.00 54.87 -11.76
CA ARG A 13 -19.74 54.17 -12.08
C ARG A 13 -19.20 53.33 -10.93
N ARG A 14 -19.44 53.75 -9.67
CA ARG A 14 -18.98 53.03 -8.47
C ARG A 14 -19.82 51.79 -8.18
N SER A 15 -21.13 51.85 -8.44
CA SER A 15 -22.05 50.72 -8.24
C SER A 15 -21.82 49.56 -9.21
N ARG A 16 -21.43 49.84 -10.46
CA ARG A 16 -21.13 48.82 -11.47
C ARG A 16 -19.84 48.03 -11.18
N LEU A 17 -18.83 48.68 -10.59
CA LEU A 17 -17.56 48.05 -10.24
C LEU A 17 -17.70 47.13 -9.01
N VAL A 18 -18.50 47.52 -8.01
CA VAL A 18 -18.77 46.68 -6.82
C VAL A 18 -19.56 45.43 -7.20
N ALA A 19 -20.56 45.56 -8.07
CA ALA A 19 -21.32 44.41 -8.57
C ALA A 19 -20.44 43.43 -9.37
N ALA A 20 -19.53 43.92 -10.21
CA ALA A 20 -18.61 43.09 -10.97
C ALA A 20 -17.61 42.33 -10.07
N VAL A 21 -17.06 42.97 -9.03
CA VAL A 21 -16.17 42.31 -8.07
C VAL A 21 -16.91 41.24 -7.27
N LEU A 22 -18.15 41.50 -6.85
CA LEU A 22 -18.95 40.50 -6.13
C LEU A 22 -19.29 39.28 -6.99
N VAL A 23 -19.59 39.46 -8.28
CA VAL A 23 -19.84 38.34 -9.20
C VAL A 23 -18.57 37.52 -9.44
N VAL A 24 -17.41 38.16 -9.60
CA VAL A 24 -16.13 37.45 -9.76
C VAL A 24 -15.76 36.69 -8.50
N VAL A 25 -15.93 37.28 -7.31
CA VAL A 25 -15.69 36.59 -6.03
C VAL A 25 -16.67 35.43 -5.84
N LEU A 26 -17.93 35.57 -6.24
CA LEU A 26 -18.92 34.49 -6.16
C LEU A 26 -18.58 33.33 -7.11
N VAL A 27 -18.11 33.61 -8.33
CA VAL A 27 -17.67 32.58 -9.29
C VAL A 27 -16.43 31.85 -8.77
N ILE A 28 -15.43 32.58 -8.25
CA ILE A 28 -14.23 31.98 -7.65
C ILE A 28 -14.56 31.14 -6.40
N LEU A 29 -15.54 31.56 -5.59
CA LEU A 29 -16.00 30.81 -4.43
C LEU A 29 -16.84 29.57 -4.81
N LEU A 30 -17.52 29.59 -5.96
CA LEU A 30 -18.29 28.46 -6.48
C LEU A 30 -17.38 27.38 -7.09
N ASP A 31 -16.32 27.77 -7.78
CA ASP A 31 -15.33 26.84 -8.37
C ASP A 31 -14.48 26.11 -7.31
N LEU A 32 -14.48 26.58 -6.06
CA LEU A 32 -13.68 26.01 -4.98
C LEU A 32 -14.26 24.72 -4.35
N TRP A 33 -15.45 24.27 -4.77
CA TRP A 33 -16.11 23.07 -4.23
C TRP A 33 -16.13 21.87 -5.18
N ALA A 34 -15.59 22.01 -6.41
CA ALA A 34 -15.53 20.91 -7.37
C ALA A 34 -14.32 20.01 -7.11
N THR A 35 -14.36 19.25 -6.01
CA THR A 35 -13.44 18.11 -5.82
C THR A 35 -14.11 16.88 -6.43
N ASP A 36 -13.77 16.56 -7.68
CA ASP A 36 -14.15 15.30 -8.31
C ASP A 36 -13.41 14.14 -7.61
N ALA A 37 -14.04 13.61 -6.56
CA ALA A 37 -13.66 12.34 -5.96
C ALA A 37 -14.17 11.19 -6.86
N ILE A 38 -13.62 11.06 -8.07
CA ILE A 38 -13.71 9.80 -8.84
C ILE A 38 -12.70 8.83 -8.22
N GLY A 39 -13.01 8.40 -7.00
CA GLY A 39 -12.30 7.30 -6.36
C GLY A 39 -12.77 6.01 -7.02
N ALA A 40 -12.03 5.53 -8.03
CA ALA A 40 -12.15 4.14 -8.45
C ALA A 40 -12.04 3.25 -7.20
N THR A 41 -12.97 2.31 -7.01
CA THR A 41 -12.92 1.32 -5.93
C THR A 41 -11.61 0.55 -6.04
N ARG A 42 -10.60 1.00 -5.28
CA ARG A 42 -9.31 0.33 -5.22
C ARG A 42 -9.56 -1.04 -4.59
N PRO A 43 -9.05 -2.14 -5.15
CA PRO A 43 -9.14 -3.42 -4.47
C PRO A 43 -8.48 -3.26 -3.09
N ALA A 44 -9.30 -3.34 -2.04
CA ALA A 44 -8.79 -3.32 -0.68
C ALA A 44 -7.89 -4.55 -0.50
N ALA A 45 -6.73 -4.36 0.12
CA ALA A 45 -5.89 -5.48 0.50
C ALA A 45 -6.74 -6.41 1.40
N SER A 46 -6.88 -7.68 1.01
CA SER A 46 -7.71 -8.67 1.72
C SER A 46 -7.43 -8.66 3.22
N GLU A 47 -8.43 -8.35 4.05
CA GLU A 47 -8.30 -8.40 5.51
C GLU A 47 -8.08 -9.82 6.06
N ARG A 48 -8.28 -10.86 5.24
CA ARG A 48 -7.94 -12.23 5.65
C ARG A 48 -6.44 -12.37 5.88
N ALA A 49 -6.10 -13.07 6.96
CA ALA A 49 -4.74 -13.51 7.27
C ALA A 49 -4.08 -14.23 6.08
N LEU A 50 -2.75 -14.09 5.94
CA LEU A 50 -2.03 -14.77 4.85
C LEU A 50 -2.08 -16.30 5.04
N PRO A 51 -2.18 -17.08 3.96
CA PRO A 51 -2.14 -18.54 3.99
C PRO A 51 -0.69 -19.06 4.13
N LEU A 52 0.06 -18.51 5.09
CA LEU A 52 1.46 -18.87 5.35
C LEU A 52 1.57 -19.46 6.76
N GLY A 53 1.93 -20.74 6.82
CA GLY A 53 1.97 -21.52 8.05
C GLY A 53 0.58 -21.86 8.60
N PRO A 54 0.51 -22.37 9.84
CA PRO A 54 -0.74 -22.65 10.52
C PRO A 54 -1.69 -21.44 10.62
N ALA A 55 -2.98 -21.73 10.81
CA ALA A 55 -3.96 -20.70 11.13
C ALA A 55 -3.64 -20.05 12.49
N GLY A 56 -4.02 -18.78 12.65
CA GLY A 56 -3.87 -18.06 13.93
C GLY A 56 -2.46 -17.55 14.26
N LEU A 57 -1.47 -17.71 13.37
CA LEU A 57 -0.17 -17.07 13.58
C LEU A 57 -0.33 -15.54 13.65
N ALA A 58 0.39 -14.94 14.61
CA ALA A 58 0.46 -13.50 14.77
C ALA A 58 0.92 -12.84 13.46
N GLU A 59 0.24 -11.76 13.09
CA GLU A 59 0.49 -11.02 11.85
C GLU A 59 0.37 -9.52 12.11
N THR A 60 1.37 -8.76 11.68
CA THR A 60 1.40 -7.30 11.74
C THR A 60 1.44 -6.75 10.32
N ARG A 61 0.52 -5.82 10.01
CA ARG A 61 0.43 -5.14 8.72
C ARG A 61 0.70 -3.65 8.87
N SER A 62 1.49 -3.10 7.96
CA SER A 62 1.69 -1.66 7.83
C SER A 62 1.64 -1.25 6.37
N SER A 63 0.90 -0.17 6.07
CA SER A 63 0.77 0.37 4.72
C SER A 63 1.24 1.81 4.68
N ARG A 64 1.94 2.18 3.61
CA ARG A 64 2.42 3.55 3.35
C ARG A 64 2.24 3.89 1.89
N GLU A 65 1.56 5.00 1.59
CA GLU A 65 1.59 5.57 0.24
C GLU A 65 2.98 6.19 -0.01
N LEU A 66 3.60 5.81 -1.13
CA LEU A 66 4.93 6.29 -1.52
C LEU A 66 4.84 7.46 -2.49
N ALA A 67 3.80 7.47 -3.33
CA ALA A 67 3.43 8.49 -4.30
C ALA A 67 1.95 8.24 -4.69
N PRO A 68 1.27 9.18 -5.38
CA PRO A 68 -0.11 8.98 -5.82
C PRO A 68 -0.31 7.64 -6.53
N GLY A 69 -1.16 6.78 -5.96
CA GLY A 69 -1.46 5.46 -6.51
C GLY A 69 -0.43 4.36 -6.22
N ILE A 70 0.71 4.69 -5.59
CA ILE A 70 1.75 3.73 -5.21
C ILE A 70 1.70 3.48 -3.71
N THR A 71 1.41 2.25 -3.31
CA THR A 71 1.34 1.87 -1.89
C THR A 71 2.28 0.72 -1.60
N TYR A 72 3.13 0.90 -0.60
CA TYR A 72 3.92 -0.15 0.01
C TYR A 72 3.14 -0.78 1.15
N THR A 73 3.02 -2.11 1.15
CA THR A 73 2.44 -2.88 2.24
C THR A 73 3.48 -3.86 2.75
N ARG A 74 3.77 -3.80 4.05
CA ARG A 74 4.58 -4.80 4.75
C ARG A 74 3.68 -5.67 5.60
N ILE A 75 3.83 -6.98 5.44
CA ILE A 75 3.15 -7.98 6.27
C ILE A 75 4.24 -8.82 6.91
N ALA A 76 4.31 -8.80 8.25
CA ALA A 76 5.17 -9.69 9.03
C ALA A 76 4.29 -10.71 9.73
N ARG A 77 4.54 -12.00 9.52
CA ARG A 77 3.72 -13.09 10.04
C ARG A 77 4.59 -14.20 10.63
N GLY A 78 4.10 -14.80 11.70
CA GLY A 78 4.71 -15.97 12.33
C GLY A 78 5.88 -15.63 13.26
N VAL A 79 6.51 -16.69 13.73
CA VAL A 79 7.65 -16.66 14.66
C VAL A 79 8.63 -17.76 14.28
N ARG A 80 9.86 -17.71 14.79
CA ARG A 80 10.80 -18.83 14.67
C ARG A 80 10.25 -20.02 15.46
N SER A 81 10.19 -21.20 14.84
CA SER A 81 9.85 -22.42 15.57
C SER A 81 11.07 -22.93 16.31
N ALA A 82 10.89 -23.42 17.54
CA ALA A 82 11.94 -24.14 18.26
C ALA A 82 12.24 -25.52 17.65
N SER A 83 11.33 -26.04 16.81
CA SER A 83 11.55 -27.27 16.03
C SER A 83 12.42 -27.06 14.80
N ASP A 84 12.60 -25.82 14.36
CA ASP A 84 13.41 -25.50 13.19
C ASP A 84 14.86 -25.33 13.64
N VAL A 85 15.72 -26.25 13.18
CA VAL A 85 17.13 -26.30 13.58
C VAL A 85 18.04 -26.26 12.35
N PHE A 86 19.27 -25.81 12.55
CA PHE A 86 20.29 -25.93 11.51
C PHE A 86 20.77 -27.38 11.42
N THR A 87 20.92 -27.88 10.19
CA THR A 87 21.51 -29.18 9.89
C THR A 87 22.57 -29.04 8.80
N VAL A 88 23.46 -30.02 8.69
CA VAL A 88 24.35 -30.16 7.54
C VAL A 88 23.58 -30.85 6.42
N ASP A 89 23.41 -30.17 5.28
CA ASP A 89 22.92 -30.80 4.06
C ASP A 89 24.10 -31.39 3.29
N VAL A 90 24.06 -32.71 3.08
CA VAL A 90 25.11 -33.43 2.36
C VAL A 90 24.70 -33.68 0.90
N ALA A 91 23.42 -33.87 0.62
CA ALA A 91 22.94 -34.28 -0.68
C ALA A 91 21.41 -34.22 -0.81
N PHE A 92 20.93 -33.59 -1.88
CA PHE A 92 19.56 -33.74 -2.39
C PHE A 92 19.52 -34.74 -3.54
N ARG A 93 18.60 -35.72 -3.52
CA ARG A 93 18.50 -36.79 -4.52
C ARG A 93 17.08 -36.97 -5.00
N ALA A 94 16.93 -37.44 -6.24
CA ALA A 94 15.63 -37.59 -6.88
C ALA A 94 14.81 -38.74 -6.27
N THR A 95 15.49 -39.75 -5.72
CA THR A 95 14.82 -40.90 -5.12
C THR A 95 15.33 -41.19 -3.71
N ALA A 96 14.45 -41.75 -2.87
CA ALA A 96 14.81 -42.21 -1.54
C ALA A 96 15.93 -43.29 -1.57
N ALA A 97 15.96 -44.13 -2.61
CA ALA A 97 16.99 -45.15 -2.77
C ALA A 97 18.39 -44.54 -2.96
N GLU A 98 18.50 -43.52 -3.83
CA GLU A 98 19.74 -42.78 -4.04
C GLU A 98 20.20 -42.04 -2.77
N ALA A 99 19.27 -41.43 -2.03
CA ALA A 99 19.57 -40.77 -0.77
C ALA A 99 20.08 -41.77 0.29
N ARG A 100 19.46 -42.95 0.39
CA ARG A 100 19.88 -44.03 1.31
C ARG A 100 21.28 -44.55 0.97
N ALA A 101 21.62 -44.69 -0.31
CA ALA A 101 22.97 -45.08 -0.73
C ALA A 101 24.05 -44.05 -0.33
N VAL A 102 23.72 -42.75 -0.28
CA VAL A 102 24.60 -41.72 0.30
C VAL A 102 24.69 -41.90 1.82
N ALA A 103 23.56 -42.10 2.49
CA ALA A 103 23.52 -42.28 3.93
C ALA A 103 24.32 -43.52 4.38
N ASP A 104 24.27 -44.63 3.64
CA ASP A 104 25.02 -45.85 3.96
C ASP A 104 26.53 -45.63 3.88
N ARG A 105 27.00 -44.85 2.89
CA ARG A 105 28.41 -44.47 2.82
C ARG A 105 28.83 -43.60 4.01
N LEU A 106 28.03 -42.59 4.35
CA LEU A 106 28.30 -41.74 5.52
C LEU A 106 28.33 -42.54 6.82
N ARG A 107 27.47 -43.57 6.97
CA ARG A 107 27.49 -44.48 8.12
C ARG A 107 28.75 -45.33 8.15
N ALA A 108 29.18 -45.85 6.99
CA ALA A 108 30.43 -46.58 6.88
C ALA A 108 31.65 -45.70 7.27
N ASP A 109 31.56 -44.40 7.00
CA ASP A 109 32.56 -43.39 7.39
C ASP A 109 32.41 -42.92 8.86
N GLY A 110 31.43 -43.42 9.61
CA GLY A 110 31.22 -43.13 11.04
C GLY A 110 30.31 -41.96 11.36
N TYR A 111 29.63 -41.35 10.38
CA TYR A 111 28.66 -40.28 10.61
C TYR A 111 27.25 -40.84 10.84
N PRO A 112 26.38 -40.15 11.61
CA PRO A 112 24.98 -40.54 11.81
C PRO A 112 24.01 -39.73 10.93
N PRO A 113 23.89 -40.00 9.61
CA PRO A 113 23.02 -39.24 8.72
C PRO A 113 21.53 -39.57 8.94
N GLN A 114 20.69 -38.57 8.67
CA GLN A 114 19.24 -38.73 8.56
C GLN A 114 18.81 -38.49 7.12
N VAL A 115 17.87 -39.32 6.63
CA VAL A 115 17.24 -39.13 5.33
C VAL A 115 15.89 -38.45 5.56
N ILE A 116 15.70 -37.28 4.97
CA ILE A 116 14.47 -36.50 5.05
C ILE A 116 13.81 -36.55 3.68
N GLU A 117 12.55 -36.97 3.64
CA GLU A 117 11.71 -36.89 2.43
C GLU A 117 10.95 -35.56 2.47
N VAL A 118 10.94 -34.86 1.35
CA VAL A 118 10.39 -33.50 1.19
C VAL A 118 9.41 -33.45 0.03
#